data_AF-A0AAJ2EP54-F1
#
_entry.id   AF-A0AAJ2EP54-F1
#
_cell.length_a   1.000
_cell.length_b   1.000
_cell.length_c   1.000
_cell.angle_alpha   90.00
_cell.angle_beta   90.00
_cell.angle_gamma   90.00
#
_symmetry.space_group_name_H-M   'P 1'
#
loop_
_entity.id
_entity.type
_entity.pdbx_description
1 polymer ?
#
loop_
_entity_poly.entity_id
_entity_poly.type
_entity_poly.pdbx_seq_one_letter_code
_entity_poly.pdbx_strand_id
1 'polypeptide(L)'
;MTKTPDTIIPNNVAQLERLRVLLQDMDWRKFEAMVPRLVGHMIDVRFAQARPGYQDGADAGTAGRSGRRLRIEAKRYSTSFDARDVVGGLRQAIGQDPALECWIACATCDIPEQLANQLEAEGASAGIAVLTVAWDEADKPLLAALCTEDAAIVAEYAGDEAGQIALALAPPSPSCV
;
A
#
# COMPACT_ATOMS: atom_id res chain seq x y z
N MET A 1 30.96 -37.15 -8.85
CA MET A 1 30.67 -35.88 -8.17
C MET A 1 29.88 -35.00 -9.13
N THR A 2 28.57 -35.18 -9.14
CA THR A 2 27.63 -34.35 -9.90
C THR A 2 27.40 -33.06 -9.11
N LYS A 3 27.76 -31.91 -9.69
CA LYS A 3 27.40 -30.61 -9.14
C LYS A 3 25.89 -30.56 -8.98
N THR A 4 25.42 -30.34 -7.76
CA THR A 4 24.05 -29.86 -7.49
C THR A 4 23.83 -28.63 -8.36
N PRO A 5 22.74 -28.53 -9.14
CA PRO A 5 22.44 -27.31 -9.86
C PRO A 5 22.29 -26.18 -8.84
N ASP A 6 22.95 -25.06 -9.08
CA ASP A 6 22.80 -23.85 -8.29
C ASP A 6 21.30 -23.53 -8.23
N THR A 7 20.71 -23.71 -7.05
CA THR A 7 19.37 -23.20 -6.76
C THR A 7 19.43 -21.71 -7.07
N ILE A 8 18.68 -21.26 -8.09
CA ILE A 8 18.48 -19.84 -8.34
C ILE A 8 17.73 -19.30 -7.13
N ILE A 9 18.47 -18.82 -6.12
CA ILE A 9 17.90 -17.95 -5.12
C ILE A 9 17.54 -16.69 -5.90
N PRO A 10 16.26 -16.32 -6.01
CA PRO A 10 15.90 -15.06 -6.65
C PRO A 10 16.67 -13.96 -5.94
N ASN A 11 17.33 -13.08 -6.70
CA ASN A 11 17.94 -11.91 -6.09
C ASN A 11 16.80 -10.97 -5.66
N ASN A 12 16.30 -11.19 -4.44
CA ASN A 12 15.15 -10.46 -3.88
C ASN A 12 15.37 -8.94 -3.97
N VAL A 13 16.61 -8.46 -3.85
CA VAL A 13 16.93 -7.02 -3.99
C VAL A 13 16.62 -6.52 -5.40
N ALA A 14 17.06 -7.24 -6.44
CA ALA A 14 16.79 -6.84 -7.82
C ALA A 14 15.30 -6.95 -8.17
N GLN A 15 14.61 -7.95 -7.61
CA GLN A 15 13.16 -8.11 -7.76
C GLN A 15 12.39 -6.98 -7.08
N LEU A 16 12.76 -6.62 -5.85
CA LEU A 16 12.18 -5.48 -5.13
C LEU A 16 12.38 -4.21 -5.94
N GLU A 17 13.61 -3.90 -6.37
CA GLU A 17 13.87 -2.70 -7.16
C GLU A 17 13.07 -2.69 -8.47
N ARG A 18 13.00 -3.83 -9.17
CA ARG A 18 12.23 -3.93 -10.41
C ARG A 18 10.74 -3.71 -10.16
N LEU A 19 10.18 -4.30 -9.10
CA LEU A 19 8.78 -4.10 -8.74
C LEU A 19 8.53 -2.63 -8.41
N ARG A 20 9.40 -1.97 -7.65
CA ARG A 20 9.28 -0.54 -7.35
C ARG A 20 9.19 0.30 -8.61
N VAL A 21 10.11 0.09 -9.56
CA VAL A 21 10.12 0.81 -10.84
C VAL A 21 8.81 0.59 -11.60
N LEU A 22 8.32 -0.65 -11.68
CA LEU A 22 7.04 -0.96 -12.33
C LEU A 22 5.86 -0.23 -11.67
N LEU A 23 5.83 -0.18 -10.33
CA LEU A 23 4.81 0.54 -9.57
C LEU A 23 4.94 2.07 -9.70
N GLN A 24 6.15 2.58 -9.88
CA GLN A 24 6.38 4.01 -10.12
C GLN A 24 6.09 4.41 -11.56
N ASP A 25 6.25 3.53 -12.54
CA ASP A 25 6.01 3.83 -13.96
C ASP A 25 4.54 3.65 -14.38
N MET A 26 3.73 2.95 -13.57
CA MET A 26 2.33 2.73 -13.88
C MET A 26 1.49 4.03 -13.82
N ASP A 27 0.31 3.98 -14.43
CA ASP A 27 -0.69 5.06 -14.30
C ASP A 27 -1.10 5.25 -12.83
N TRP A 28 -1.04 6.48 -12.34
CA TRP A 28 -1.34 6.80 -10.94
C TRP A 28 -2.75 6.38 -10.52
N ARG A 29 -3.74 6.43 -11.42
CA ARG A 29 -5.13 6.01 -11.13
C ARG A 29 -5.22 4.50 -10.97
N LYS A 30 -4.38 3.75 -11.69
CA LYS A 30 -4.27 2.30 -11.51
C LYS A 30 -3.66 2.00 -10.15
N PHE A 31 -2.66 2.76 -9.70
CA PHE A 31 -2.09 2.59 -8.36
C PHE A 31 -3.13 2.85 -7.27
N GLU A 32 -3.86 3.97 -7.37
CA GLU A 32 -4.95 4.33 -6.45
C GLU A 32 -6.10 3.30 -6.44
N ALA A 33 -6.34 2.60 -7.54
CA ALA A 33 -7.33 1.53 -7.61
C ALA A 33 -6.80 0.17 -7.10
N MET A 34 -5.51 -0.10 -7.31
CA MET A 34 -4.86 -1.35 -6.91
C MET A 34 -4.71 -1.45 -5.40
N VAL A 35 -4.20 -0.40 -4.76
CA VAL A 35 -3.89 -0.42 -3.32
C VAL A 35 -5.10 -0.78 -2.46
N PRO A 36 -6.28 -0.15 -2.61
CA PRO A 36 -7.46 -0.50 -1.81
C PRO A 36 -7.97 -1.93 -2.07
N ARG A 37 -7.71 -2.49 -3.25
CA ARG A 37 -8.04 -3.89 -3.55
C ARG A 37 -7.11 -4.86 -2.82
N LEU A 38 -5.80 -4.59 -2.81
CA LEU A 38 -4.83 -5.40 -2.06
C LEU A 38 -5.11 -5.33 -0.56
N VAL A 39 -5.28 -4.13 0.00
CA VAL A 39 -5.62 -3.97 1.42
C VAL A 39 -6.94 -4.67 1.73
N GLY A 40 -7.96 -4.46 0.88
CA GLY A 40 -9.26 -5.07 1.07
C GLY A 40 -9.25 -6.60 1.00
N HIS A 41 -8.40 -7.18 0.15
CA HIS A 41 -8.19 -8.62 0.09
C HIS A 41 -7.54 -9.14 1.38
N MET A 42 -6.49 -8.47 1.86
CA MET A 42 -5.77 -8.83 3.09
C MET A 42 -6.67 -8.85 4.34
N ILE A 43 -7.62 -7.92 4.44
CA ILE A 43 -8.49 -7.79 5.63
C ILE A 43 -9.93 -8.28 5.41
N ASP A 44 -10.24 -8.88 4.25
CA ASP A 44 -11.59 -9.29 3.84
C ASP A 44 -12.65 -8.18 3.97
N VAL A 45 -12.29 -6.96 3.55
CA VAL A 45 -13.19 -5.79 3.53
C VAL A 45 -13.10 -5.07 2.19
N ARG A 46 -14.24 -4.88 1.54
CA ARG A 46 -14.30 -4.16 0.27
C ARG A 46 -14.18 -2.65 0.46
N PHE A 47 -13.21 -2.04 -0.20
CA PHE A 47 -13.10 -0.60 -0.38
C PHE A 47 -13.83 -0.13 -1.65
N ALA A 48 -14.43 1.05 -1.58
CA ALA A 48 -14.96 1.79 -2.72
C ALA A 48 -14.02 2.96 -3.03
N GLN A 49 -13.60 3.05 -4.28
CA GLN A 49 -12.77 4.16 -4.75
C GLN A 49 -13.58 5.47 -4.75
N ALA A 50 -12.96 6.55 -4.26
CA ALA A 50 -13.47 7.89 -4.35
C ALA A 50 -13.58 8.31 -5.82
N ARG A 51 -14.63 9.07 -6.17
CA ARG A 51 -14.75 9.64 -7.52
C ARG A 51 -13.96 10.96 -7.57
N PRO A 52 -13.40 11.34 -8.73
CA PRO A 52 -12.80 12.66 -8.90
C PRO A 52 -13.79 13.76 -8.47
N GLY A 53 -13.34 14.68 -7.62
CA GLY A 53 -14.17 15.74 -7.03
C GLY A 53 -14.95 15.35 -5.75
N TYR A 54 -14.86 14.09 -5.33
CA TYR A 54 -15.41 13.58 -4.07
C TYR A 54 -14.35 12.76 -3.32
N GLN A 55 -13.20 13.39 -3.11
CA GLN A 55 -12.09 12.84 -2.32
C GLN A 55 -12.19 13.46 -0.92
N ASP A 56 -12.99 12.85 -0.05
CA ASP A 56 -13.19 13.25 1.35
C ASP A 56 -11.94 12.96 2.22
N GLY A 57 -10.77 13.43 1.78
CA GLY A 57 -9.48 13.21 2.44
C GLY A 57 -8.86 11.82 2.23
N ALA A 58 -9.33 11.06 1.24
CA ALA A 58 -8.83 9.73 0.90
C ALA A 58 -9.21 9.31 -0.53
N ASP A 59 -8.36 8.50 -1.17
CA ASP A 59 -8.61 7.88 -2.48
C ASP A 59 -9.62 6.73 -2.44
N ALA A 60 -9.77 6.08 -1.28
CA ALA A 60 -10.79 5.05 -1.08
C ALA A 60 -11.28 4.98 0.36
N GLY A 61 -12.45 4.38 0.53
CA GLY A 61 -13.00 4.08 1.85
C GLY A 61 -13.95 2.92 1.83
N THR A 62 -14.22 2.34 2.99
CA THR A 62 -15.18 1.25 3.13
C THR A 62 -16.63 1.69 2.95
N ALA A 63 -16.93 2.99 3.12
CA ALA A 63 -18.28 3.54 3.11
C ALA A 63 -19.25 2.77 4.04
N GLY A 64 -18.76 2.36 5.21
CA GLY A 64 -19.53 1.59 6.20
C GLY A 64 -19.69 0.09 5.90
N ARG A 65 -19.11 -0.41 4.79
CA ARG A 65 -19.15 -1.84 4.44
C ARG A 65 -18.50 -2.69 5.53
N SER A 66 -19.07 -3.87 5.77
CA SER A 66 -18.67 -4.78 6.84
C SER A 66 -18.67 -4.13 8.23
N GLY A 67 -19.46 -3.07 8.42
CA GLY A 67 -19.49 -2.30 9.67
C GLY A 67 -18.21 -1.53 9.94
N ARG A 68 -17.32 -1.38 8.95
CA ARG A 68 -16.02 -0.73 9.09
C ARG A 68 -16.01 0.65 8.48
N ARG A 69 -15.20 1.55 9.05
CA ARG A 69 -14.94 2.91 8.59
C ARG A 69 -13.43 3.09 8.48
N LEU A 70 -12.89 2.63 7.37
CA LEU A 70 -11.47 2.75 7.04
C LEU A 70 -11.32 3.65 5.82
N ARG A 71 -10.22 4.40 5.79
CA ARG A 71 -9.84 5.26 4.67
C ARG A 71 -8.42 4.94 4.21
N ILE A 72 -8.22 4.99 2.89
CA ILE A 72 -6.92 4.73 2.26
C ILE A 72 -6.57 5.92 1.37
N GLU A 73 -5.37 6.43 1.57
CA GLU A 73 -4.68 7.38 0.69
C GLU A 73 -3.55 6.64 -0.03
N ALA A 74 -3.52 6.67 -1.36
CA ALA A 74 -2.59 5.89 -2.16
C ALA A 74 -1.77 6.82 -3.07
N LYS A 75 -0.53 7.09 -2.68
CA LYS A 75 0.34 8.01 -3.42
C LYS A 75 1.44 7.29 -4.21
N ARG A 76 1.38 7.44 -5.52
CA ARG A 76 2.47 7.05 -6.44
C ARG A 76 3.43 8.24 -6.63
N TYR A 77 4.58 8.20 -5.98
CA TYR A 77 5.66 9.18 -6.13
C TYR A 77 6.95 8.52 -6.63
N SER A 78 7.69 9.27 -7.46
CA SER A 78 9.03 8.89 -7.91
C SER A 78 10.14 9.45 -7.02
N THR A 79 9.91 10.54 -6.28
CA THR A 79 10.97 11.21 -5.49
C THR A 79 10.56 11.60 -4.08
N SER A 80 9.47 12.34 -3.88
CA SER A 80 9.09 12.78 -2.51
C SER A 80 7.60 13.01 -2.32
N PHE A 81 7.16 12.78 -1.09
CA PHE A 81 5.83 13.11 -0.58
C PHE A 81 5.61 14.62 -0.42
N ASP A 82 4.42 15.12 -0.77
CA ASP A 82 3.95 16.40 -0.22
C ASP A 82 3.33 16.16 1.15
N ALA A 83 4.12 16.36 2.21
CA ALA A 83 3.70 16.20 3.59
C ALA A 83 2.43 17.00 3.94
N ARG A 84 2.25 18.19 3.34
CA ARG A 84 1.07 19.03 3.64
C ARG A 84 -0.20 18.45 3.05
N ASP A 85 -0.10 17.88 1.84
CA ASP A 85 -1.23 17.23 1.17
C ASP A 85 -1.72 16.02 1.99
N VAL A 86 -0.81 15.13 2.38
CA VAL A 86 -1.14 13.91 3.13
C VAL A 86 -1.73 14.21 4.51
N VAL A 87 -1.12 15.12 5.28
CA VAL A 87 -1.65 15.52 6.59
C VAL A 87 -2.99 16.25 6.43
N GLY A 88 -3.15 17.04 5.37
CA GLY A 88 -4.42 17.68 5.02
C GLY A 88 -5.53 16.65 4.72
N GLY A 89 -5.20 15.59 3.99
CA GLY A 89 -6.10 14.47 3.71
C GLY A 89 -6.58 13.78 4.99
N LEU A 90 -5.66 13.44 5.90
CA LEU A 90 -6.01 12.88 7.21
C LEU A 90 -6.97 13.80 7.98
N ARG A 91 -6.64 15.09 8.11
CA ARG A 91 -7.51 16.07 8.79
C ARG A 91 -8.91 16.15 8.20
N GLN A 92 -8.99 16.14 6.87
CA GLN A 92 -10.26 16.15 6.17
C GLN A 92 -11.06 14.87 6.47
N ALA A 93 -10.42 13.70 6.43
CA ALA A 93 -11.06 12.43 6.74
C ALA A 93 -11.61 12.39 8.18
N ILE A 94 -10.81 12.85 9.16
CA ILE A 94 -11.22 12.99 10.57
C ILE A 94 -12.44 13.91 10.70
N GLY A 95 -12.42 15.07 10.03
CA GLY A 95 -13.51 16.03 10.07
C GLY A 95 -14.81 15.54 9.42
N GLN A 96 -14.72 14.66 8.41
CA GLN A 96 -15.88 14.14 7.68
C GLN A 96 -16.50 12.90 8.33
N ASP A 97 -15.70 12.06 9.00
CA ASP A 97 -16.17 10.83 9.62
C ASP A 97 -15.75 10.73 11.09
N PRO A 98 -16.61 11.18 12.03
CA PRO A 98 -16.35 11.07 13.47
C PRO A 98 -16.21 9.63 13.99
N ALA A 99 -16.59 8.64 13.18
CA ALA A 99 -16.49 7.22 13.51
C ALA A 99 -15.38 6.51 12.70
N LEU A 100 -14.45 7.27 12.10
CA LEU A 100 -13.26 6.74 11.43
C LEU A 100 -12.47 5.85 12.40
N GLU A 101 -12.22 4.59 12.03
CA GLU A 101 -11.47 3.64 12.85
C GLU A 101 -9.96 3.73 12.56
N CYS A 102 -9.61 3.84 11.28
CA CYS A 102 -8.23 3.88 10.84
C CYS A 102 -8.10 4.59 9.48
N TRP A 103 -7.00 5.31 9.33
CA TRP A 103 -6.59 5.95 8.09
C TRP A 103 -5.22 5.41 7.67
N ILE A 104 -5.11 4.96 6.42
CA ILE A 104 -3.96 4.21 5.90
C ILE A 104 -3.31 5.01 4.76
N ALA A 105 -2.03 5.34 4.89
CA ALA A 105 -1.23 5.93 3.83
C ALA A 105 -0.37 4.87 3.14
N CYS A 106 -0.52 4.72 1.84
CA CYS A 106 0.23 3.77 1.03
C CYS A 106 1.09 4.49 -0.01
N ALA A 107 2.34 4.03 -0.22
CA ALA A 107 3.33 4.80 -0.98
C ALA A 107 4.37 3.99 -1.76
N THR A 108 4.70 4.44 -2.97
CA THR A 108 5.84 3.90 -3.77
C THR A 108 7.20 4.49 -3.41
N CYS A 109 7.27 5.38 -2.42
CA CYS A 109 8.50 5.91 -1.86
C CYS A 109 8.45 5.86 -0.33
N ASP A 110 9.57 6.15 0.31
CA ASP A 110 9.66 6.21 1.76
C ASP A 110 8.78 7.33 2.34
N ILE A 111 8.29 7.12 3.56
CA ILE A 111 7.60 8.12 4.37
C ILE A 111 8.58 8.55 5.48
N PRO A 112 9.18 9.75 5.38
CA PRO A 112 10.18 10.19 6.35
C PRO A 112 9.63 10.18 7.78
N GLU A 113 10.50 9.87 8.75
CA GLU A 113 10.16 9.79 10.18
C GLU A 113 9.38 11.01 10.68
N GLN A 114 9.75 12.23 10.24
CA GLN A 114 9.04 13.45 10.62
C GLN A 114 7.58 13.47 10.15
N LEU A 115 7.31 12.99 8.93
CA LEU A 115 5.95 12.89 8.40
C LEU A 115 5.18 11.77 9.12
N ALA A 116 5.81 10.62 9.36
CA ALA A 116 5.20 9.53 10.12
C ALA A 116 4.78 9.99 11.52
N ASN A 117 5.68 10.64 12.26
CA ASN A 117 5.40 11.20 13.59
C ASN A 117 4.29 12.26 13.55
N GLN A 118 4.25 13.08 12.51
CA GLN A 118 3.19 14.09 12.35
C GLN A 118 1.82 13.45 12.11
N LEU A 119 1.76 12.42 11.25
CA LEU A 119 0.53 11.67 10.98
C LEU A 119 0.05 10.93 12.21
N GLU A 120 0.95 10.28 12.95
CA GLU A 120 0.64 9.59 14.20
C GLU A 120 0.10 10.58 15.24
N ALA A 121 0.76 11.72 15.45
CA ALA A 121 0.30 12.73 16.40
C ALA A 121 -1.09 13.29 16.04
N GLU A 122 -1.35 13.56 14.76
CA GLU A 122 -2.64 14.04 14.28
C GLU A 122 -3.74 12.99 14.50
N GLY A 123 -3.51 11.74 14.10
CA GLY A 123 -4.46 10.64 14.32
C GLY A 123 -4.73 10.38 15.81
N ALA A 124 -3.67 10.31 16.62
CA ALA A 124 -3.77 10.11 18.06
C ALA A 124 -4.59 11.20 18.76
N SER A 125 -4.47 12.46 18.31
CA SER A 125 -5.25 13.58 18.86
C SER A 125 -6.77 13.42 18.66
N ALA A 126 -7.16 12.63 17.65
CA ALA A 126 -8.55 12.31 17.33
C ALA A 126 -8.96 10.89 17.75
N GLY A 127 -8.07 10.13 18.38
CA GLY A 127 -8.31 8.72 18.75
C GLY A 127 -8.36 7.76 17.56
N ILE A 128 -7.69 8.09 16.45
CA ILE A 128 -7.74 7.36 15.18
C ILE A 128 -6.38 6.73 14.89
N ALA A 129 -6.37 5.44 14.58
CA ALA A 129 -5.14 4.75 14.20
C ALA A 129 -4.68 5.18 12.82
N VAL A 130 -3.39 5.50 12.68
CA VAL A 130 -2.76 5.78 11.37
C VAL A 130 -1.76 4.70 11.04
N LEU A 131 -1.89 4.12 9.85
CA LEU A 131 -0.98 3.09 9.34
C LEU A 131 -0.25 3.59 8.10
N THR A 132 1.06 3.37 8.04
CA THR A 132 1.90 3.70 6.89
C THR A 132 2.38 2.42 6.21
N VAL A 133 2.11 2.30 4.91
CA VAL A 133 2.51 1.17 4.07
C VAL A 133 3.34 1.72 2.91
N ALA A 134 4.64 1.91 3.17
CA ALA A 134 5.53 2.62 2.27
C ALA A 134 6.58 1.69 1.64
N TRP A 135 7.27 2.22 0.63
CA TRP A 135 8.47 1.63 0.08
C TRP A 135 9.70 2.21 0.80
N ASP A 136 10.00 1.68 1.99
CA ASP A 136 11.21 2.00 2.73
C ASP A 136 12.41 1.26 2.10
N GLU A 137 13.47 2.00 1.75
CA GLU A 137 14.71 1.45 1.20
C GLU A 137 15.66 0.91 2.29
N ALA A 138 15.52 1.39 3.53
CA ALA A 138 16.39 1.04 4.65
C ALA A 138 15.97 -0.26 5.34
N ASP A 139 14.72 -0.68 5.19
CA ASP A 139 14.17 -1.92 5.74
C ASP A 139 13.34 -2.70 4.69
N LYS A 140 12.54 -3.68 5.11
CA LYS A 140 11.61 -4.44 4.26
C LYS A 140 10.46 -3.53 3.81
N PRO A 141 10.33 -3.23 2.50
CA PRO A 141 9.28 -2.32 2.02
C PRO A 141 7.91 -2.95 2.22
N LEU A 142 7.10 -2.37 3.12
CA LEU A 142 5.75 -2.86 3.44
C LEU A 142 4.83 -2.82 2.22
N LEU A 143 5.03 -1.87 1.29
CA LEU A 143 4.28 -1.87 0.03
C LEU A 143 4.59 -3.11 -0.83
N ALA A 144 5.85 -3.57 -0.86
CA ALA A 144 6.18 -4.80 -1.57
C ALA A 144 5.55 -6.02 -0.90
N ALA A 145 5.54 -6.07 0.44
CA ALA A 145 4.84 -7.11 1.19
C ALA A 145 3.34 -7.12 0.88
N LEU A 146 2.68 -5.96 0.84
CA LEU A 146 1.27 -5.84 0.45
C LEU A 146 1.02 -6.36 -0.98
N CYS A 147 1.96 -6.17 -1.91
CA CYS A 147 1.84 -6.72 -3.27
C CYS A 147 1.83 -8.25 -3.29
N THR A 148 2.46 -8.91 -2.30
CA THR A 148 2.48 -10.38 -2.21
C THR A 148 1.16 -10.99 -1.76
N GLU A 149 0.23 -10.17 -1.24
CA GLU A 149 -1.10 -10.63 -0.78
C GLU A 149 -1.94 -11.21 -1.93
N ASP A 150 -1.85 -10.62 -3.13
CA ASP A 150 -2.51 -11.15 -4.33
C ASP A 150 -1.77 -10.69 -5.60
N ALA A 151 -0.92 -11.59 -6.11
CA ALA A 151 -0.17 -11.37 -7.34
C ALA A 151 -1.07 -11.19 -8.58
N ALA A 152 -2.29 -11.72 -8.59
CA ALA A 152 -3.22 -11.56 -9.70
C ALA A 152 -3.80 -10.14 -9.73
N ILE A 153 -4.09 -9.55 -8.56
CA ILE A 153 -4.43 -8.12 -8.47
C ILE A 153 -3.25 -7.27 -8.96
N VAL A 154 -2.02 -7.58 -8.52
CA VAL A 154 -0.84 -6.82 -9.01
C VAL A 154 -0.71 -6.93 -10.54
N ALA A 155 -0.91 -8.13 -11.11
CA ALA A 155 -0.86 -8.32 -12.56
C ALA A 155 -1.94 -7.52 -13.32
N GLU A 156 -3.19 -7.50 -12.82
CA GLU A 156 -4.30 -6.75 -13.42
C GLU A 156 -3.96 -5.24 -13.55
N TYR A 157 -3.30 -4.67 -12.53
CA TYR A 157 -3.05 -3.23 -12.44
C TYR A 157 -1.68 -2.81 -12.97
N ALA A 158 -0.62 -3.47 -12.53
CA ALA A 158 0.77 -3.13 -12.80
C ALA A 158 1.41 -4.00 -13.91
N GLY A 159 0.68 -4.98 -14.45
CA GLY A 159 1.11 -5.83 -15.56
C GLY A 159 1.73 -7.16 -15.12
N ASP A 160 1.78 -8.13 -16.04
CA ASP A 160 2.18 -9.51 -15.77
C ASP A 160 3.55 -9.64 -15.10
N GLU A 161 4.52 -8.80 -15.50
CA GLU A 161 5.86 -8.80 -14.88
C GLU A 161 5.80 -8.47 -13.39
N ALA A 162 5.03 -7.44 -13.02
CA ALA A 162 4.87 -7.05 -11.61
C ALA A 162 4.20 -8.16 -10.80
N GLY A 163 3.18 -8.81 -11.36
CA GLY A 163 2.51 -9.95 -10.72
C GLY A 163 3.44 -11.14 -10.51
N GLN A 164 4.28 -11.48 -11.51
CA GLN A 164 5.28 -12.54 -11.37
C GLN A 164 6.31 -12.23 -10.30
N ILE A 165 6.77 -10.97 -10.22
CA ILE A 165 7.69 -10.55 -9.17
C ILE A 165 7.02 -10.64 -7.79
N ALA A 166 5.78 -10.14 -7.64
CA ALA A 166 5.04 -10.23 -6.39
C ALA A 166 4.85 -11.68 -5.92
N LEU A 167 4.51 -12.58 -6.84
CA LEU A 167 4.40 -14.02 -6.56
C LEU A 167 5.74 -14.63 -6.11
N ALA A 168 6.85 -14.24 -6.74
CA ALA A 168 8.17 -14.75 -6.39
C ALA A 168 8.69 -14.23 -5.04
N LEU A 169 8.24 -13.04 -4.63
CA LEU A 169 8.57 -12.43 -3.33
C LEU A 169 7.71 -12.99 -2.18
N ALA A 170 6.59 -13.65 -2.48
CA ALA A 170 5.72 -14.22 -1.47
C ALA A 170 6.48 -15.27 -0.63
N PRO A 171 6.28 -15.31 0.70
CA PRO A 171 6.87 -16.36 1.51
C PRO A 171 6.37 -17.72 1.02
N PRO A 172 7.21 -18.77 1.04
CA PRO A 172 6.76 -20.11 0.71
C PRO A 172 5.57 -20.45 1.61
N SER A 173 4.48 -20.95 1.02
CA SER A 173 3.31 -21.36 1.79
C SER A 173 3.76 -22.27 2.92
N PRO A 174 3.33 -22.05 4.17
CA PRO A 174 3.67 -22.96 5.25
C PRO A 174 3.15 -24.34 4.82
N SER A 175 4.08 -25.26 4.58
CA SER A 175 3.76 -26.65 4.35
C SER A 175 2.90 -27.10 5.52
N CYS A 176 1.65 -27.48 5.22
CA CYS A 176 0.72 -28.00 6.21
C CYS A 176 1.42 -29.17 6.93
N VAL A 177 1.71 -28.99 8.23
CA VAL A 177 2.06 -30.05 9.16
C VAL A 177 0.81 -30.56 9.85
#